data_AF-A0A2S0PC45-F1
#
_entry.id   AF-A0A2S0PC45-F1
#
_cell.length_a   1.000
_cell.length_b   1.000
_cell.length_c   1.000
_cell.angle_alpha   90.00
_cell.angle_beta   90.00
_cell.angle_gamma   90.00
#
_symmetry.space_group_name_H-M   'P 1'
#
loop_
_entity.id
_entity.type
_entity.pdbx_description
1 polymer ?
#
loop_
_entity_poly.entity_id
_entity_poly.type
_entity_poly.pdbx_seq_one_letter_code
_entity_poly.pdbx_strand_id
1 'polypeptide(L)'
;MAVALGDLVRQLDTLPGLAASRLHDTSVTEPDGLDDLRHRGPYPRLLASEWLLAEAAPDEFLRRAVMGEHLFLMPRPRSRQVDRLILALFDAGPHQLGAPRLAHLAAWILLARRAEQAGATLRWGVLQQPGALHEAREVRNLHDLLKQRGWTLPTPAHLQQWQQSLADAALNPAECWQVGSPSARAMPQASHRLGIARALQGSDLDVLLETRTRRSRLQLPLPPEPLAQDILKGRFAPTAASNAHQKNSGRLSIKQPPILSPAGRHVAVRLLDAPGVMVFPIPGANHARGKARRQLWPDGAQPLALLLDGRTALGY
;
A
#
# COMPACT_ATOMS: atom_id res chain seq x y z
N MET A 1 9.24 17.24 -6.81
CA MET A 1 8.59 17.02 -5.49
C MET A 1 8.03 15.62 -5.35
N ALA A 2 7.03 15.20 -6.15
CA ALA A 2 6.50 13.83 -6.11
C ALA A 2 7.60 12.75 -6.30
N VAL A 3 8.56 13.01 -7.19
CA VAL A 3 9.75 12.16 -7.38
C VAL A 3 10.59 12.07 -6.10
N ALA A 4 10.90 13.21 -5.46
CA ALA A 4 11.72 13.24 -4.25
C ALA A 4 11.05 12.55 -3.04
N LEU A 5 9.74 12.76 -2.83
CA LEU A 5 9.00 12.03 -1.81
C LEU A 5 8.86 10.55 -2.17
N GLY A 6 8.63 10.23 -3.45
CA GLY A 6 8.61 8.86 -3.95
C GLY A 6 9.95 8.14 -3.78
N ASP A 7 11.07 8.84 -3.92
CA ASP A 7 12.41 8.33 -3.67
C ASP A 7 12.62 8.02 -2.18
N LEU A 8 12.19 8.90 -1.28
CA LEU A 8 12.20 8.66 0.17
C LEU A 8 11.33 7.45 0.53
N VAL A 9 10.13 7.35 -0.03
CA VAL A 9 9.22 6.21 0.16
C VAL A 9 9.90 4.92 -0.31
N ARG A 10 10.47 4.92 -1.52
CA ARG A 10 11.17 3.76 -2.09
C ARG A 10 12.39 3.34 -1.27
N GLN A 11 13.17 4.30 -0.76
CA GLN A 11 14.33 4.00 0.07
C GLN A 11 13.90 3.43 1.43
N LEU A 12 12.90 4.03 2.08
CA LEU A 12 12.35 3.50 3.32
C LEU A 12 11.71 2.12 3.14
N ASP A 13 11.10 1.84 1.98
CA ASP A 13 10.52 0.54 1.64
C ASP A 13 11.56 -0.59 1.64
N THR A 14 12.85 -0.27 1.48
CA THR A 14 13.93 -1.27 1.62
C THR A 14 14.09 -1.79 3.04
N LEU A 15 13.54 -1.10 4.06
CA LEU A 15 13.53 -1.60 5.43
C LEU A 15 12.54 -2.78 5.54
N PRO A 16 13.06 -3.99 5.81
CA PRO A 16 12.23 -5.17 5.77
C PRO A 16 11.21 -5.16 6.90
N GLY A 17 9.94 -5.30 6.54
CA GLY A 17 8.82 -5.29 7.47
C GLY A 17 8.14 -3.93 7.64
N LEU A 18 8.62 -2.85 7.00
CA LEU A 18 7.93 -1.56 7.02
C LEU A 18 6.66 -1.58 6.14
N ALA A 19 6.78 -1.93 4.86
CA ALA A 19 5.62 -2.04 3.97
C ALA A 19 4.99 -3.43 3.89
N ALA A 20 5.79 -4.50 4.09
CA ALA A 20 5.29 -5.86 3.96
C ALA A 20 4.36 -6.22 5.11
N SER A 21 3.06 -6.30 4.83
CA SER A 21 2.06 -6.75 5.79
C SER A 21 2.17 -8.27 6.00
N ARG A 22 2.36 -8.68 7.25
CA ARG A 22 2.25 -10.08 7.68
C ARG A 22 0.92 -10.39 8.36
N LEU A 23 -0.07 -9.50 8.21
CA LEU A 23 -1.43 -9.71 8.74
C LEU A 23 -2.19 -10.84 8.02
N HIS A 24 -1.53 -11.71 7.26
CA HIS A 24 -2.18 -12.85 6.63
C HIS A 24 -2.58 -13.90 7.68
N ASP A 25 -3.90 -14.06 7.76
CA ASP A 25 -4.71 -15.15 8.29
C ASP A 25 -4.25 -15.90 9.56
N THR A 26 -4.48 -15.28 10.72
CA THR A 26 -4.68 -16.00 11.99
C THR A 26 -6.15 -16.07 12.38
N SER A 27 -7.08 -15.85 11.43
CA SER A 27 -8.47 -16.17 11.72
C SER A 27 -8.56 -17.69 11.79
N VAL A 28 -8.65 -18.22 13.01
CA VAL A 28 -9.23 -19.53 13.22
C VAL A 28 -10.56 -19.46 12.50
N THR A 29 -10.60 -20.08 11.33
CA THR A 29 -11.77 -20.14 10.48
C THR A 29 -12.74 -21.02 11.24
N GLU A 30 -13.53 -20.45 12.14
CA GLU A 30 -14.73 -21.12 12.59
C GLU A 30 -15.66 -21.20 11.38
N PRO A 31 -15.94 -22.41 10.89
CA PRO A 31 -16.78 -22.57 9.72
C PRO A 31 -18.22 -22.18 10.06
N ASP A 32 -18.61 -20.96 9.71
CA ASP A 32 -19.96 -20.45 9.90
C ASP A 32 -20.72 -20.49 8.57
N GLY A 33 -21.27 -21.67 8.26
CA GLY A 33 -22.20 -21.89 7.15
C GLY A 33 -21.99 -23.20 6.37
N LEU A 34 -23.11 -23.85 6.05
CA LEU A 34 -23.22 -24.95 5.09
C LEU A 34 -23.60 -24.36 3.74
N ASP A 35 -22.83 -24.63 2.68
CA ASP A 35 -23.09 -23.99 1.37
C ASP A 35 -22.94 -24.96 0.19
N ASP A 36 -21.97 -25.89 0.24
CA ASP A 36 -21.58 -26.64 -0.98
C ASP A 36 -21.56 -28.16 -0.75
N LEU A 37 -22.07 -28.90 -1.74
CA LEU A 37 -22.09 -30.36 -1.77
C LEU A 37 -20.95 -30.87 -2.64
N ARG A 38 -20.13 -31.78 -2.13
CA ARG A 38 -19.03 -32.39 -2.89
C ARG A 38 -19.09 -33.90 -2.87
N HIS A 39 -18.56 -34.52 -3.91
CA HIS A 39 -18.46 -35.97 -4.04
C HIS A 39 -17.32 -36.61 -3.20
N ARG A 40 -16.56 -35.80 -2.46
CA ARG A 40 -15.46 -36.24 -1.58
C ARG A 40 -15.43 -35.44 -0.30
N GLY A 41 -15.24 -36.12 0.83
CA GLY A 41 -15.10 -35.50 2.14
C GLY A 41 -14.90 -36.54 3.26
N PRO A 42 -14.65 -36.09 4.48
CA PRO A 42 -14.57 -36.98 5.63
C PRO A 42 -15.99 -37.48 6.01
N TYR A 43 -16.12 -38.76 6.37
CA TYR A 43 -17.41 -39.40 6.72
C TYR A 43 -18.26 -38.69 7.78
N PRO A 44 -17.70 -38.02 8.80
CA PRO A 44 -18.49 -37.18 9.71
C PRO A 44 -19.25 -36.03 9.04
N ARG A 45 -18.92 -35.69 7.77
CA ARG A 45 -19.58 -34.65 6.98
C ARG A 45 -20.44 -35.20 5.85
N LEU A 46 -20.65 -36.52 5.81
CA LEU A 46 -21.56 -37.14 4.86
C LEU A 46 -22.99 -36.64 5.12
N LEU A 47 -23.73 -36.33 4.06
CA LEU A 47 -25.12 -35.87 4.19
C LEU A 47 -25.97 -36.86 5.00
N ALA A 48 -26.90 -36.34 5.80
CA ALA A 48 -27.83 -37.18 6.56
C ALA A 48 -28.67 -38.11 5.67
N SER A 49 -29.03 -37.65 4.46
CA SER A 49 -29.72 -38.47 3.46
C SER A 49 -28.86 -39.64 2.95
N GLU A 50 -27.53 -39.47 2.87
CA GLU A 50 -26.61 -40.53 2.49
C GLU A 50 -26.39 -41.51 3.66
N TRP A 51 -26.46 -41.04 4.91
CA TRP A 51 -26.47 -41.93 6.08
C TRP A 51 -27.73 -42.80 6.15
N LEU A 52 -28.90 -42.26 5.81
CA LEU A 52 -30.13 -43.05 5.75
C LEU A 52 -30.05 -44.21 4.75
N LEU A 53 -29.26 -44.06 3.66
CA LEU A 53 -29.01 -45.16 2.73
C LEU A 53 -28.24 -46.32 3.37
N ALA A 54 -27.39 -46.07 4.35
CA ALA A 54 -26.67 -47.14 5.05
C ALA A 54 -27.64 -48.07 5.81
N GLU A 55 -28.77 -47.54 6.29
CA GLU A 55 -29.80 -48.31 7.00
C GLU A 55 -30.82 -48.93 6.03
N ALA A 56 -31.25 -48.17 5.02
CA ALA A 56 -32.33 -48.59 4.11
C ALA A 56 -31.85 -49.46 2.93
N ALA A 57 -30.61 -49.27 2.46
CA ALA A 57 -30.06 -49.93 1.27
C ALA A 57 -28.52 -50.05 1.36
N PRO A 58 -27.98 -50.94 2.21
CA PRO A 58 -26.55 -51.00 2.52
C PRO A 58 -25.67 -51.30 1.30
N ASP A 59 -26.14 -52.11 0.36
CA ASP A 59 -25.40 -52.43 -0.86
C ASP A 59 -25.24 -51.21 -1.79
N GLU A 60 -26.27 -50.36 -1.86
CA GLU A 60 -26.24 -49.12 -2.65
C GLU A 60 -25.33 -48.07 -1.99
N PHE A 61 -25.32 -48.02 -0.66
CA PHE A 61 -24.36 -47.20 0.09
C PHE A 61 -22.92 -47.62 -0.24
N LEU A 62 -22.60 -48.91 -0.18
CA LEU A 62 -21.27 -49.43 -0.53
C LEU A 62 -20.92 -49.16 -2.00
N ARG A 63 -21.85 -49.33 -2.94
CA ARG A 63 -21.65 -49.00 -4.35
C ARG A 63 -21.26 -47.53 -4.51
N ARG A 64 -22.01 -46.62 -3.88
CA ARG A 64 -21.73 -45.17 -3.93
C ARG A 64 -20.41 -44.78 -3.28
N ALA A 65 -20.02 -45.47 -2.21
CA ALA A 65 -18.71 -45.28 -1.59
C ALA A 65 -17.57 -45.65 -2.55
N VAL A 66 -17.69 -46.77 -3.26
CA VAL A 66 -16.70 -47.23 -4.24
C VAL A 66 -16.67 -46.33 -5.49
N MET A 67 -17.83 -45.93 -5.98
CA MET A 67 -17.95 -45.10 -7.19
C MET A 67 -17.71 -43.61 -6.93
N GLY A 68 -17.53 -43.20 -5.67
CA GLY A 68 -17.31 -41.81 -5.30
C GLY A 68 -18.53 -40.92 -5.52
N GLU A 69 -19.73 -41.47 -5.35
CA GLU A 69 -21.00 -40.78 -5.61
C GLU A 69 -21.59 -40.12 -4.35
N HIS A 70 -21.04 -40.41 -3.17
CA HIS A 70 -21.48 -39.83 -1.90
C HIS A 70 -21.32 -38.32 -1.83
N LEU A 71 -22.32 -37.64 -1.27
CA LEU A 71 -22.34 -36.20 -1.12
C LEU A 71 -21.98 -35.79 0.32
N PHE A 72 -21.00 -34.91 0.42
CA PHE A 72 -20.45 -34.38 1.66
C PHE A 72 -20.73 -32.88 1.78
N LEU A 73 -21.10 -32.44 2.98
CA LEU A 73 -21.24 -31.05 3.35
C LEU A 73 -19.86 -30.41 3.54
N MET A 74 -19.53 -29.41 2.74
CA MET A 74 -18.33 -28.60 2.96
C MET A 74 -18.68 -27.29 3.66
N PRO A 75 -18.00 -26.98 4.77
CA PRO A 75 -18.11 -25.66 5.35
C PRO A 75 -17.39 -24.64 4.47
N ARG A 76 -18.04 -23.51 4.23
CA ARG A 76 -17.40 -22.38 3.55
C ARG A 76 -16.56 -21.63 4.59
N PRO A 77 -15.25 -21.41 4.37
CA PRO A 77 -14.51 -20.48 5.21
C PRO A 77 -15.06 -19.08 4.97
N ARG A 78 -15.96 -18.62 5.84
CA ARG A 78 -16.27 -17.19 5.94
C ARG A 78 -15.17 -16.59 6.81
N SER A 79 -14.24 -15.88 6.18
CA SER A 79 -13.38 -14.98 6.92
C SER A 79 -14.29 -13.93 7.56
N ARG A 80 -14.43 -13.98 8.89
CA ARG A 80 -14.96 -12.85 9.63
C ARG A 80 -13.98 -11.72 9.36
N GLN A 81 -14.33 -10.80 8.47
CA GLN A 81 -13.57 -9.59 8.21
C GLN A 81 -13.70 -8.71 9.46
N VAL A 82 -12.99 -9.09 10.53
CA VAL A 82 -12.76 -8.21 11.67
C VAL A 82 -12.10 -6.98 11.07
N ASP A 83 -12.68 -5.81 11.27
CA ASP A 83 -12.11 -4.55 10.79
C ASP A 83 -10.72 -4.38 11.42
N ARG A 84 -9.67 -4.72 10.66
CA ARG A 84 -8.30 -4.78 11.16
C ARG A 84 -7.79 -3.35 11.26
N LEU A 85 -7.26 -2.97 12.41
CA LEU A 85 -6.73 -1.64 12.63
C LEU A 85 -5.19 -1.67 12.69
N ILE A 86 -4.55 -0.83 11.87
CA ILE A 86 -3.16 -0.43 12.04
C ILE A 86 -3.16 0.96 12.68
N LEU A 87 -2.45 1.12 13.79
CA LEU A 87 -2.30 2.38 14.51
C LEU A 87 -0.88 2.92 14.33
N ALA A 88 -0.73 4.19 13.96
CA ALA A 88 0.56 4.88 13.87
C ALA A 88 0.61 6.15 14.74
N LEU A 89 1.45 6.15 15.76
CA LEU A 89 1.65 7.28 16.67
C LEU A 89 2.96 7.99 16.33
N PHE A 90 2.85 9.23 15.88
CA PHE A 90 3.99 10.06 15.48
C PHE A 90 4.42 10.99 16.62
N ASP A 91 5.72 11.08 16.84
CA ASP A 91 6.31 12.07 17.73
C ASP A 91 6.29 13.46 17.05
N ALA A 92 5.66 14.43 17.70
CA ALA A 92 5.62 15.80 17.23
C ALA A 92 6.56 16.76 17.95
N GLY A 93 7.46 16.25 18.80
CA GLY A 93 8.32 17.06 19.65
C GLY A 93 9.46 17.77 18.90
N PRO A 94 10.24 18.60 19.61
CA PRO A 94 11.25 19.47 19.01
C PRO A 94 12.33 18.69 18.23
N HIS A 95 12.70 17.49 18.69
CA HIS A 95 13.69 16.64 18.00
C HIS A 95 13.20 16.07 16.66
N GLN A 96 11.90 16.18 16.37
CA GLN A 96 11.29 15.64 15.16
C GLN A 96 10.82 16.74 14.21
N LEU A 97 11.26 17.99 14.41
CA LEU A 97 11.01 19.11 13.50
C LEU A 97 12.05 19.13 12.37
N GLY A 98 11.62 19.59 11.19
CA GLY A 98 12.49 19.70 10.01
C GLY A 98 12.65 18.36 9.28
N ALA A 99 13.89 17.95 9.01
CA ALA A 99 14.22 16.78 8.19
C ALA A 99 13.50 15.47 8.61
N PRO A 100 13.39 15.10 9.91
CA PRO A 100 12.66 13.91 10.33
C PRO A 100 11.22 13.83 9.82
N ARG A 101 10.56 14.98 9.59
CA ARG A 101 9.20 15.01 9.04
C ARG A 101 9.10 14.48 7.61
N LEU A 102 10.17 14.55 6.82
CA LEU A 102 10.19 13.93 5.51
C LEU A 102 10.08 12.40 5.63
N ALA A 103 10.78 11.81 6.61
CA ALA A 103 10.67 10.39 6.91
C ALA A 103 9.31 10.03 7.54
N HIS A 104 8.71 10.91 8.36
CA HIS A 104 7.34 10.69 8.88
C HIS A 104 6.31 10.61 7.75
N LEU A 105 6.39 11.51 6.76
CA LEU A 105 5.50 11.49 5.59
C LEU A 105 5.65 10.20 4.79
N ALA A 106 6.89 9.79 4.52
CA ALA A 106 7.15 8.57 3.78
C ALA A 106 6.71 7.32 4.56
N ALA A 107 6.94 7.26 5.88
CA ALA A 107 6.45 6.21 6.76
C ALA A 107 4.91 6.17 6.77
N TRP A 108 4.24 7.32 6.84
CA TRP A 108 2.79 7.40 6.77
C TRP A 108 2.26 6.80 5.46
N ILE A 109 2.87 7.14 4.31
CA ILE A 109 2.49 6.59 3.00
C ILE A 109 2.67 5.07 2.95
N LEU A 110 3.80 4.58 3.47
CA LEU A 110 4.08 3.14 3.50
C LEU A 110 3.11 2.38 4.41
N LEU A 111 2.76 2.94 5.56
CA LEU A 111 1.79 2.35 6.49
C LEU A 111 0.36 2.39 5.94
N ALA A 112 -0.01 3.45 5.21
CA ALA A 112 -1.30 3.53 4.54
C ALA A 112 -1.42 2.42 3.49
N ARG A 113 -0.39 2.29 2.63
CA ARG A 113 -0.30 1.21 1.63
C ARG A 113 -0.32 -0.17 2.29
N ARG A 114 0.38 -0.34 3.41
CA ARG A 114 0.38 -1.58 4.19
C ARG A 114 -1.02 -1.94 4.69
N ALA A 115 -1.74 -0.96 5.23
CA ALA A 115 -3.11 -1.17 5.71
C ALA A 115 -4.04 -1.58 4.57
N GLU A 116 -4.00 -0.87 3.44
CA GLU A 116 -4.76 -1.20 2.24
C GLU A 116 -4.47 -2.63 1.75
N GLN A 117 -3.20 -3.01 1.63
CA GLN A 117 -2.78 -4.36 1.23
C GLN A 117 -3.23 -5.46 2.20
N ALA A 118 -3.45 -5.11 3.47
CA ALA A 118 -3.89 -6.02 4.51
C ALA A 118 -5.42 -6.09 4.68
N GLY A 119 -6.18 -5.31 3.90
CA GLY A 119 -7.61 -5.11 4.13
C GLY A 119 -7.91 -4.47 5.50
N ALA A 120 -6.97 -3.66 6.00
CA ALA A 120 -7.01 -3.00 7.30
C ALA A 120 -7.23 -1.49 7.13
N THR A 121 -7.73 -0.83 8.17
CA THR A 121 -7.78 0.63 8.27
C THR A 121 -6.53 1.16 8.97
N LEU A 122 -5.97 2.26 8.47
CA LEU A 122 -4.92 3.00 9.17
C LEU A 122 -5.55 4.17 9.94
N ARG A 123 -5.29 4.24 11.24
CA ARG A 123 -5.47 5.44 12.06
C ARG A 123 -4.12 5.93 12.55
N TRP A 124 -3.98 7.24 12.70
CA TRP A 124 -2.77 7.84 13.21
C TRP A 124 -3.05 8.91 14.26
N GLY A 125 -2.07 9.18 15.11
CA GLY A 125 -2.16 10.19 16.16
C GLY A 125 -0.79 10.76 16.50
N VAL A 126 -0.76 11.68 17.46
CA VAL A 126 0.48 12.29 17.94
C VAL A 126 0.78 11.79 19.35
N LEU A 127 2.02 11.39 19.64
CA LEU A 127 2.40 10.87 20.95
C LEU A 127 2.06 11.87 22.08
N GLN A 128 2.21 13.16 21.84
CA GLN A 128 1.90 14.25 22.77
C GLN A 128 0.41 14.61 22.88
N GLN A 129 -0.48 14.02 22.07
CA GLN A 129 -1.92 14.29 22.09
C GLN A 129 -2.71 12.98 22.27
N PRO A 130 -2.71 12.38 23.47
CA PRO A 130 -3.42 11.13 23.72
C PRO A 130 -4.91 11.19 23.38
N GLY A 131 -5.40 10.16 22.71
CA GLY A 131 -6.81 10.00 22.32
C GLY A 131 -7.22 10.72 21.04
N ALA A 132 -6.40 11.63 20.51
CA ALA A 132 -6.65 12.27 19.22
C ALA A 132 -6.21 11.35 18.07
N LEU A 133 -7.15 10.60 17.51
CA LEU A 133 -6.93 9.74 16.35
C LEU A 133 -7.55 10.34 15.08
N HIS A 134 -6.81 10.21 13.98
CA HIS A 134 -7.19 10.66 12.66
C HIS A 134 -7.19 9.48 11.69
N GLU A 135 -8.11 9.50 10.72
CA GLU A 135 -8.08 8.55 9.61
C GLU A 135 -6.95 8.89 8.62
N ALA A 136 -6.47 7.88 7.91
CA ALA A 136 -5.46 8.01 6.86
C ALA A 136 -6.01 7.58 5.50
N ARG A 137 -7.02 8.30 5.00
CA ARG A 137 -7.68 7.98 3.71
C ARG A 137 -7.37 8.97 2.59
N GLU A 138 -6.97 10.19 2.95
CA GLU A 138 -6.87 11.28 2.01
C GLU A 138 -5.57 12.07 2.16
N VAL A 139 -5.16 12.74 1.08
CA VAL A 139 -3.97 13.60 1.06
C VAL A 139 -4.06 14.74 2.08
N ARG A 140 -5.27 15.23 2.42
CA ARG A 140 -5.45 16.23 3.48
C ARG A 140 -4.89 15.77 4.83
N ASN A 141 -4.95 14.46 5.11
CA ASN A 141 -4.45 13.89 6.36
C ASN A 141 -2.92 13.98 6.47
N LEU A 142 -2.19 13.93 5.35
CA LEU A 142 -0.74 14.22 5.33
C LEU A 142 -0.45 15.68 5.70
N HIS A 143 -1.28 16.62 5.25
CA HIS A 143 -1.14 18.02 5.65
C HIS A 143 -1.42 18.20 7.15
N ASP A 144 -2.39 17.48 7.70
CA ASP A 144 -2.69 17.52 9.13
C ASP A 144 -1.48 17.03 9.95
N LEU A 145 -0.82 15.95 9.54
CA LEU A 145 0.42 15.49 10.17
C LEU A 145 1.53 16.55 10.17
N LEU A 146 1.67 17.35 9.10
CA LEU A 146 2.65 18.44 9.02
C LEU A 146 2.31 19.65 9.89
N LYS A 147 1.02 19.88 10.15
CA LYS A 147 0.53 20.93 11.06
C LYS A 147 0.79 20.57 12.52
N GLN A 148 0.86 19.28 12.86
CA GLN A 148 1.14 18.81 14.21
C GLN A 148 2.59 19.12 14.59
N ARG A 149 2.84 20.27 15.23
CA ARG A 149 4.16 20.70 15.72
C ARG A 149 4.06 20.94 17.21
N GLY A 150 4.86 20.22 17.98
CA GLY A 150 4.90 20.30 19.43
C GLY A 150 6.28 20.75 19.92
N TRP A 151 6.27 21.48 21.03
CA TRP A 151 7.48 21.90 21.75
C TRP A 151 7.77 20.98 22.96
N THR A 152 6.94 19.96 23.16
CA THR A 152 7.03 19.01 24.27
C THR A 152 7.57 17.66 23.78
N LEU A 153 8.47 17.08 24.56
CA LEU A 153 8.94 15.71 24.31
C LEU A 153 7.87 14.71 24.75
N PRO A 154 7.78 13.51 24.12
CA PRO A 154 6.93 12.44 24.61
C PRO A 154 7.36 12.04 26.04
N THR A 155 6.41 12.10 26.98
CA THR A 155 6.64 11.72 28.38
C THR A 155 6.04 10.34 28.66
N PRO A 156 6.46 9.65 29.73
CA PRO A 156 5.80 8.43 30.18
C PRO A 156 4.31 8.60 30.46
N ALA A 157 3.90 9.78 30.94
CA ALA A 157 2.49 10.11 31.18
C ALA A 157 1.67 10.09 29.88
N HIS A 158 2.20 10.63 28.78
CA HIS A 158 1.52 10.55 27.48
C HIS A 158 1.34 9.10 27.01
N LEU A 159 2.35 8.23 27.22
CA LEU A 159 2.25 6.82 26.84
C LEU A 159 1.19 6.08 27.65
N GLN A 160 1.12 6.35 28.96
CA GLN A 160 0.10 5.79 29.84
C GLN A 160 -1.31 6.28 29.45
N GLN A 161 -1.46 7.56 29.15
CA GLN A 161 -2.72 8.14 28.68
C GLN A 161 -3.17 7.55 27.34
N TRP A 162 -2.24 7.30 26.42
CA TRP A 162 -2.55 6.59 25.18
C TRP A 162 -3.00 5.16 25.44
N GLN A 163 -2.31 4.42 26.33
CA GLN A 163 -2.74 3.08 26.74
C GLN A 163 -4.16 3.10 27.31
N GLN A 164 -4.47 4.05 28.19
CA GLN A 164 -5.80 4.19 28.77
C GLN A 164 -6.84 4.52 27.70
N SER A 165 -6.57 5.51 26.85
CA SER A 165 -7.49 5.92 25.79
C SER A 165 -7.80 4.81 24.78
N LEU A 166 -6.81 3.99 24.42
CA LEU A 166 -7.03 2.84 23.54
C LEU A 166 -7.88 1.75 24.22
N ALA A 167 -7.68 1.54 25.52
CA ALA A 167 -8.49 0.61 26.31
C ALA A 167 -9.94 1.10 26.46
N ASP A 168 -10.14 2.37 26.79
CA ASP A 168 -11.45 2.99 26.96
C ASP A 168 -12.26 2.98 25.65
N ALA A 169 -11.59 3.20 24.52
CA ALA A 169 -12.21 3.12 23.20
C ALA A 169 -12.38 1.67 22.68
N ALA A 170 -12.00 0.66 23.49
CA ALA A 170 -11.98 -0.75 23.11
C ALA A 170 -11.24 -1.02 21.78
N LEU A 171 -10.21 -0.23 21.48
CA LEU A 171 -9.42 -0.35 20.26
C LEU A 171 -8.31 -1.38 20.47
N ASN A 172 -8.36 -2.48 19.71
CA ASN A 172 -7.32 -3.49 19.68
C ASN A 172 -6.62 -3.52 18.31
N PRO A 173 -5.63 -2.63 18.08
CA PRO A 173 -4.94 -2.58 16.81
C PRO A 173 -4.13 -3.85 16.58
N ALA A 174 -4.25 -4.43 15.38
CA ALA A 174 -3.45 -5.57 14.94
C ALA A 174 -1.96 -5.22 14.91
N GLU A 175 -1.65 -3.96 14.60
CA GLU A 175 -0.31 -3.40 14.70
C GLU A 175 -0.36 -1.99 15.29
N CYS A 176 0.52 -1.72 16.24
CA CYS A 176 0.79 -0.37 16.75
C CYS A 176 2.23 0.02 16.42
N TRP A 177 2.37 1.13 15.70
CA TRP A 177 3.60 1.73 15.22
C TRP A 177 3.91 2.99 16.01
N GLN A 178 5.06 3.04 16.67
CA GLN A 178 5.58 4.25 17.28
C GLN A 178 6.66 4.86 16.37
N VAL A 179 6.42 6.04 15.82
CA VAL A 179 7.32 6.72 14.87
C VAL A 179 7.86 7.98 15.52
N GLY A 180 9.17 8.14 15.65
CA GLY A 180 9.74 9.32 16.30
C GLY A 180 11.18 9.17 16.71
N SER A 181 11.61 9.88 17.77
CA SER A 181 13.00 9.80 18.23
C SER A 181 13.37 8.35 18.64
N PRO A 182 14.55 7.84 18.25
CA PRO A 182 14.99 6.50 18.69
C PRO A 182 15.16 6.41 20.22
N SER A 183 15.42 7.55 20.88
CA SER A 183 15.54 7.67 22.33
C SER A 183 14.20 7.75 23.06
N ALA A 184 13.08 7.89 22.35
CA ALA A 184 11.76 7.94 22.98
C ALA A 184 11.42 6.60 23.62
N ARG A 185 10.87 6.62 24.85
CA ARG A 185 10.48 5.40 25.55
C ARG A 185 9.49 4.58 24.72
N ALA A 186 9.69 3.27 24.66
CA ALA A 186 8.80 2.36 23.94
C ALA A 186 7.42 2.32 24.61
N MET A 187 6.36 2.44 23.81
CA MET A 187 4.99 2.19 24.27
C MET A 187 4.80 0.68 24.45
N PRO A 188 4.18 0.21 25.56
CA PRO A 188 3.99 -1.23 25.80
C PRO A 188 3.24 -1.97 24.67
N GLN A 189 2.27 -1.31 24.05
CA GLN A 189 1.46 -1.84 22.95
C GLN A 189 2.16 -1.77 21.60
N ALA A 190 3.30 -1.07 21.48
CA ALA A 190 3.98 -0.91 20.19
C ALA A 190 4.55 -2.24 19.71
N SER A 191 3.97 -2.73 18.61
CA SER A 191 4.48 -3.87 17.85
C SER A 191 5.74 -3.52 17.04
N HIS A 192 5.83 -2.26 16.62
CA HIS A 192 6.88 -1.73 15.77
C HIS A 192 7.30 -0.35 16.27
N ARG A 193 8.60 -0.05 16.21
CA ARG A 193 9.17 1.28 16.47
C ARG A 193 10.01 1.71 15.28
N LEU A 194 9.73 2.89 14.76
CA LEU A 194 10.50 3.55 13.72
C LEU A 194 11.19 4.77 14.32
N GLY A 195 12.44 4.57 14.75
CA GLY A 195 13.32 5.60 15.27
C GLY A 195 13.93 6.42 14.15
N ILE A 196 13.81 7.75 14.21
CA ILE A 196 14.30 8.69 13.20
C ILE A 196 15.12 9.77 13.90
N ALA A 197 16.38 9.89 13.49
CA ALA A 197 17.31 10.91 13.96
C ALA A 197 18.09 11.48 12.78
N ARG A 198 18.72 12.65 12.97
CA ARG A 198 19.76 13.08 12.02
C ARG A 198 20.99 12.20 12.22
N ALA A 199 21.63 11.83 11.12
CA ALA A 199 22.91 11.16 11.18
C ALA A 199 23.95 12.04 11.88
N LEU A 200 24.86 11.42 12.63
CA LEU A 200 25.96 12.13 13.29
C LEU A 200 26.96 12.72 12.29
N GLN A 201 27.04 12.13 11.10
CA GLN A 201 27.90 12.56 10.00
C GLN A 201 27.07 12.71 8.73
N GLY A 202 27.29 13.81 8.00
CA GLY A 202 26.57 14.12 6.78
C GLY A 202 25.21 14.76 7.01
N SER A 203 24.42 14.81 5.94
CA SER A 203 23.10 15.44 5.89
C SER A 203 21.95 14.45 6.00
N ASP A 204 22.23 13.17 6.18
CA ASP A 204 21.24 12.10 6.03
C ASP A 204 20.45 11.88 7.33
N LEU A 205 19.35 11.13 7.23
CA LEU A 205 18.62 10.65 8.39
C LEU A 205 19.02 9.23 8.74
N ASP A 206 19.27 9.01 10.02
CA ASP A 206 19.40 7.69 10.61
C ASP A 206 18.01 7.14 10.93
N VAL A 207 17.62 6.07 10.24
CA VAL A 207 16.33 5.40 10.43
C VAL A 207 16.55 4.02 11.00
N LEU A 208 15.91 3.73 12.12
CA LEU A 208 15.98 2.47 12.85
C LEU A 208 14.59 1.86 12.96
N LEU A 209 14.38 0.71 12.35
CA LEU A 209 13.19 -0.11 12.54
C LEU A 209 13.46 -1.18 13.59
N GLU A 210 12.67 -1.18 14.66
CA GLU A 210 12.67 -2.20 15.69
C GLU A 210 11.32 -2.89 15.75
N THR A 211 11.35 -4.21 15.78
CA THR A 211 10.20 -5.09 15.99
C THR A 211 10.55 -6.06 17.11
N ARG A 212 9.61 -6.90 17.55
CA ARG A 212 9.89 -7.92 18.58
C ARG A 212 11.02 -8.88 18.21
N THR A 213 11.24 -9.16 16.93
CA THR A 213 12.18 -10.19 16.48
C THR A 213 13.35 -9.66 15.66
N ARG A 214 13.29 -8.41 15.20
CA ARG A 214 14.27 -7.85 14.27
C ARG A 214 14.52 -6.38 14.56
N ARG A 215 15.79 -6.01 14.38
CA ARG A 215 16.28 -4.64 14.33
C ARG A 215 16.96 -4.40 12.98
N SER A 216 16.65 -3.29 12.34
CA SER A 216 17.22 -2.93 11.02
C SER A 216 17.45 -1.43 10.95
N ARG A 217 18.54 -1.02 10.30
CA ARG A 217 18.92 0.39 10.17
C ARG A 217 19.14 0.74 8.71
N LEU A 218 18.81 1.99 8.35
CA LEU A 218 18.99 2.57 7.04
C LEU A 218 19.46 4.02 7.19
N GLN A 219 20.45 4.43 6.39
CA GLN A 219 20.74 5.84 6.15
C GLN A 219 19.83 6.31 5.03
N LEU A 220 18.99 7.29 5.33
CA LEU A 220 18.02 7.86 4.41
C LEU A 220 18.53 9.21 3.91
N PRO A 221 19.03 9.30 2.66
CA PRO A 221 19.52 10.55 2.12
C PRO A 221 18.40 11.57 1.99
N LEU A 222 18.72 12.82 2.32
CA LEU A 222 17.76 13.91 2.21
C LEU A 222 17.69 14.44 0.77
N PRO A 223 16.50 14.85 0.30
CA PRO A 223 16.38 15.53 -0.97
C PRO A 223 17.02 16.93 -0.88
N PRO A 224 17.33 17.57 -2.03
CA PRO A 224 17.83 18.94 -2.07
C PRO A 224 16.95 19.89 -1.24
N GLU A 225 17.59 20.81 -0.53
CA GLU A 225 16.93 21.65 0.47
C GLU A 225 15.67 22.40 -0.04
N PRO A 226 15.65 23.01 -1.24
CA PRO A 226 14.45 23.67 -1.75
C PRO A 226 13.26 22.72 -1.87
N LEU A 227 13.51 21.48 -2.32
CA LEU A 227 12.48 20.44 -2.45
C LEU A 227 12.02 19.93 -1.08
N ALA A 228 12.95 19.73 -0.14
CA ALA A 228 12.62 19.39 1.24
C ALA A 228 11.71 20.47 1.86
N GLN A 229 12.06 21.74 1.72
CA GLN A 229 11.28 22.85 2.26
C GLN A 229 9.87 22.92 1.66
N ASP A 230 9.71 22.74 0.35
CA ASP A 230 8.39 22.74 -0.28
C ASP A 230 7.53 21.55 0.19
N ILE A 231 8.11 20.36 0.35
CA ILE A 231 7.41 19.20 0.92
C ILE A 231 6.95 19.50 2.36
N LEU A 232 7.82 20.08 3.20
CA LEU A 232 7.49 20.43 4.59
C LEU A 232 6.46 21.55 4.71
N LYS A 233 6.36 22.42 3.70
CA LYS A 233 5.31 23.43 3.57
C LYS A 233 3.99 22.86 3.07
N GLY A 234 3.90 21.54 2.83
CA GLY A 234 2.69 20.88 2.35
C GLY A 234 2.35 21.20 0.89
N ARG A 235 3.30 21.71 0.10
CA ARG A 235 3.09 22.08 -1.29
C ARG A 235 3.11 20.84 -2.20
N PHE A 236 2.23 19.88 -1.97
CA PHE A 236 2.17 18.62 -2.72
C PHE A 236 1.64 18.76 -4.16
N ALA A 237 1.41 19.99 -4.63
CA ALA A 237 0.76 20.25 -5.90
C ALA A 237 1.45 19.46 -7.04
N PRO A 238 0.67 18.74 -7.87
CA PRO A 238 1.19 18.22 -9.11
C PRO A 238 1.43 19.42 -10.01
N THR A 239 2.65 19.97 -10.00
CA THR A 239 3.06 20.90 -11.04
C THR A 239 3.29 20.07 -12.30
N ALA A 240 2.22 19.56 -12.90
CA ALA A 240 2.19 19.52 -14.35
C ALA A 240 2.36 20.99 -14.74
N ALA A 241 3.59 21.38 -15.10
CA ALA A 241 3.84 22.73 -15.58
C ALA A 241 2.73 23.06 -16.58
N SER A 242 2.03 24.19 -16.45
CA SER A 242 0.82 24.51 -17.23
C SER A 242 0.98 24.30 -18.75
N ASN A 243 2.23 24.31 -19.21
CA ASN A 243 2.63 23.98 -20.58
C ASN A 243 2.61 22.47 -20.91
N ALA A 244 2.26 21.56 -20.00
CA ALA A 244 2.30 20.10 -20.19
C ALA A 244 1.21 19.61 -21.15
N HIS A 245 0.23 20.46 -21.44
CA HIS A 245 -0.67 20.28 -22.57
C HIS A 245 0.10 20.45 -23.87
N GLN A 246 0.58 19.34 -24.43
CA GLN A 246 1.11 19.32 -25.78
C GLN A 246 -0.09 19.24 -26.73
N LYS A 247 -0.44 20.37 -27.37
CA LYS A 247 -1.39 20.35 -28.49
C LYS A 247 -0.79 19.46 -29.58
N ASN A 248 -1.48 18.38 -29.89
CA ASN A 248 -1.07 17.46 -30.93
C ASN A 248 -2.19 17.38 -31.97
N SER A 249 -1.83 17.24 -33.25
CA SER A 249 -2.78 17.35 -34.36
C SER A 249 -3.67 16.11 -34.51
N GLY A 250 -3.34 15.00 -33.85
CA GLY A 250 -4.11 13.75 -33.92
C GLY A 250 -5.12 13.60 -32.78
N ARG A 251 -6.37 13.25 -33.13
CA ARG A 251 -7.35 12.76 -32.14
C ARG A 251 -6.93 11.39 -31.66
N LEU A 252 -6.85 11.22 -30.34
CA LEU A 252 -6.36 10.01 -29.69
C LEU A 252 -7.55 9.11 -29.31
N SER A 253 -7.39 7.80 -29.46
CA SER A 253 -8.36 6.82 -29.00
C SER A 253 -8.30 6.71 -27.48
N ILE A 254 -9.46 6.86 -26.82
CA ILE A 254 -9.62 6.65 -25.37
C ILE A 254 -10.10 5.21 -25.08
N LYS A 255 -10.56 4.49 -26.13
CA LYS A 255 -11.12 3.14 -26.01
C LYS A 255 -10.05 2.06 -25.92
N GLN A 256 -8.81 2.38 -26.29
CA GLN A 256 -7.70 1.43 -26.30
C GLN A 256 -6.63 1.88 -25.32
N PRO A 257 -6.06 0.95 -24.53
CA PRO A 257 -5.06 1.30 -23.55
C PRO A 257 -3.80 1.84 -24.23
N PRO A 258 -3.12 2.83 -23.61
CA PRO A 258 -1.83 3.30 -24.07
C PRO A 258 -0.77 2.19 -23.89
N ILE A 259 0.24 2.19 -24.75
CA ILE A 259 1.33 1.21 -24.75
C ILE A 259 2.58 1.89 -24.25
N LEU A 260 3.23 1.30 -23.25
CA LEU A 260 4.46 1.83 -22.66
C LEU A 260 5.68 1.13 -23.28
N SER A 261 6.76 1.88 -23.51
CA SER A 261 8.02 1.25 -23.91
C SER A 261 8.62 0.49 -22.72
N PRO A 262 9.39 -0.60 -22.94
CA PRO A 262 10.00 -1.38 -21.86
C PRO A 262 10.82 -0.55 -20.87
N ALA A 263 11.50 0.49 -21.36
CA ALA A 263 12.29 1.41 -20.54
C ALA A 263 11.46 2.53 -19.86
N GLY A 264 10.14 2.59 -20.10
CA GLY A 264 9.25 3.60 -19.52
C GLY A 264 9.53 5.03 -20.01
N ARG A 265 10.18 5.19 -21.16
CA ARG A 265 10.59 6.52 -21.69
C ARG A 265 9.62 7.05 -22.74
N HIS A 266 8.70 6.23 -23.22
CA HIS A 266 7.76 6.57 -24.29
C HIS A 266 6.41 5.93 -24.04
N VAL A 267 5.35 6.61 -24.47
CA VAL A 267 3.97 6.13 -24.50
C VAL A 267 3.43 6.23 -25.92
N ALA A 268 2.91 5.15 -26.47
CA ALA A 268 2.18 5.16 -27.73
C ALA A 268 0.67 5.11 -27.46
N VAL A 269 -0.07 5.98 -28.14
CA VAL A 269 -1.54 6.03 -28.08
C VAL A 269 -2.07 5.93 -29.51
N ARG A 270 -3.03 5.05 -29.76
CA ARG A 270 -3.64 4.90 -31.09
C ARG A 270 -4.38 6.17 -31.49
N LEU A 271 -4.31 6.49 -32.78
CA LEU A 271 -5.11 7.56 -33.38
C LEU A 271 -6.55 7.07 -33.55
N LEU A 272 -7.49 7.98 -33.36
CA LEU A 272 -8.92 7.72 -33.56
C LEU A 272 -9.29 7.76 -35.04
N ASP A 273 -8.75 8.75 -35.75
CA ASP A 273 -9.17 9.09 -37.13
C ASP A 273 -8.16 8.62 -38.20
N ALA A 274 -7.15 7.82 -37.83
CA ALA A 274 -6.15 7.34 -38.77
C ALA A 274 -5.57 5.98 -38.36
N PRO A 275 -5.16 5.12 -39.32
CA PRO A 275 -4.48 3.86 -39.04
C PRO A 275 -3.05 4.16 -38.56
N GLY A 276 -2.88 4.40 -37.28
CA GLY A 276 -1.56 4.70 -36.71
C GLY A 276 -1.57 4.99 -35.22
N VAL A 277 -0.40 5.38 -34.73
CA VAL A 277 -0.18 5.78 -33.34
C VAL A 277 0.49 7.14 -33.24
N MET A 278 0.29 7.76 -32.10
CA MET A 278 1.04 8.89 -31.64
C MET A 278 1.96 8.46 -30.50
N VAL A 279 3.26 8.67 -30.65
CA VAL A 279 4.29 8.32 -29.67
C VAL A 279 4.74 9.57 -28.93
N PHE A 280 4.50 9.60 -27.62
CA PHE A 280 4.88 10.68 -26.71
C PHE A 280 6.14 10.27 -25.93
N PRO A 281 7.18 11.11 -25.90
CA PRO A 281 8.27 10.94 -24.96
C PRO A 281 7.80 11.31 -23.55
N ILE A 282 8.08 10.45 -22.58
CA ILE A 282 7.87 10.75 -21.16
C ILE A 282 9.06 11.61 -20.71
N PRO A 283 8.85 12.90 -20.35
CA PRO A 283 9.94 13.73 -19.85
C PRO A 283 10.44 13.17 -18.51
N GLY A 284 11.73 12.85 -18.46
CA GLY A 284 12.40 12.57 -17.18
C GLY A 284 12.67 13.86 -16.42
N ALA A 285 12.96 13.76 -15.11
CA ALA A 285 13.17 14.92 -14.23
C ALA A 285 14.19 15.95 -14.76
N ASN A 286 15.19 15.50 -15.55
CA ASN A 286 16.26 16.34 -16.10
C ASN A 286 16.28 16.43 -17.64
N HIS A 287 15.27 15.92 -18.34
CA HIS A 287 15.26 15.90 -19.82
C HIS A 287 14.25 16.88 -20.39
N ALA A 288 14.68 17.65 -21.39
CA ALA A 288 13.80 18.52 -22.17
C ALA A 288 12.66 17.73 -22.80
N ARG A 289 11.50 18.38 -22.92
CA ARG A 289 10.31 17.80 -23.55
C ARG A 289 10.61 17.41 -24.99
N GLY A 290 10.54 16.11 -25.28
CA GLY A 290 10.65 15.64 -26.66
C GLY A 290 9.37 15.95 -27.45
N LYS A 291 9.51 16.00 -28.79
CA LYS A 291 8.36 16.14 -29.69
C LYS A 291 7.63 14.80 -29.81
N ALA A 292 6.31 14.83 -29.71
CA ALA A 292 5.48 13.69 -30.07
C ALA A 292 5.67 13.35 -31.56
N ARG A 293 5.67 12.06 -31.89
CA ARG A 293 5.86 11.56 -33.26
C ARG A 293 4.64 10.79 -33.70
N ARG A 294 4.18 11.07 -34.92
CA ARG A 294 3.09 10.35 -35.57
C ARG A 294 3.68 9.22 -36.41
N GLN A 295 3.19 8.00 -36.21
CA GLN A 295 3.54 6.84 -37.03
C GLN A 295 2.24 6.30 -37.65
N LEU A 296 2.19 6.30 -38.98
CA LEU A 296 1.06 5.80 -39.75
C LEU A 296 1.39 4.42 -40.31
N TRP A 297 0.38 3.57 -40.41
CA TRP A 297 0.43 2.32 -41.15
C TRP A 297 -0.19 2.51 -42.53
N PRO A 298 0.06 1.59 -43.48
CA PRO A 298 -0.61 1.60 -44.78
C PRO A 298 -2.14 1.59 -44.64
N ASP A 299 -2.84 2.18 -45.60
CA ASP A 299 -4.30 2.18 -45.60
C ASP A 299 -4.86 0.75 -45.56
N GLY A 300 -5.83 0.52 -44.67
CA GLY A 300 -6.41 -0.80 -44.43
C GLY A 300 -5.61 -1.69 -43.47
N ALA A 301 -4.37 -1.34 -43.10
CA ALA A 301 -3.60 -2.11 -42.14
C ALA A 301 -4.03 -1.79 -40.69
N GLN A 302 -4.47 -2.82 -39.96
CA GLN A 302 -4.66 -2.76 -38.51
C GLN A 302 -3.77 -3.79 -37.82
N PRO A 303 -2.80 -3.37 -37.01
CA PRO A 303 -1.99 -4.31 -36.24
C PRO A 303 -2.85 -4.98 -35.18
N LEU A 304 -2.72 -6.31 -35.09
CA LEU A 304 -3.39 -7.15 -34.11
C LEU A 304 -2.73 -7.01 -32.75
N ALA A 305 -1.40 -6.85 -32.75
CA ALA A 305 -0.60 -6.55 -31.58
C ALA A 305 0.34 -5.38 -31.84
N LEU A 306 0.64 -4.63 -30.78
CA LEU A 306 1.55 -3.48 -30.83
C LEU A 306 2.57 -3.56 -29.72
N LEU A 307 3.84 -3.41 -30.09
CA LEU A 307 4.96 -3.30 -29.17
C LEU A 307 5.68 -1.98 -29.40
N LEU A 308 6.06 -1.29 -28.34
CA LEU A 308 6.80 -0.04 -28.43
C LEU A 308 8.27 -0.28 -28.12
N ASP A 309 9.13 -0.30 -29.15
CA ASP A 309 10.58 -0.38 -28.98
C ASP A 309 11.17 1.03 -29.08
N GLY A 310 11.59 1.56 -27.92
CA GLY A 310 12.03 2.94 -27.79
C GLY A 310 10.99 3.93 -28.31
N ARG A 311 11.22 4.48 -29.51
CA ARG A 311 10.40 5.52 -30.15
C ARG A 311 9.49 4.99 -31.25
N THR A 312 9.54 3.69 -31.55
CA THR A 312 8.92 3.10 -32.73
C THR A 312 7.90 2.06 -32.31
N ALA A 313 6.67 2.17 -32.79
CA ALA A 313 5.65 1.16 -32.58
C ALA A 313 5.76 0.10 -33.68
N LEU A 314 6.05 -1.14 -33.30
CA LEU A 314 6.07 -2.30 -34.16
C LEU A 314 4.70 -2.97 -34.09
N GLY A 315 4.07 -3.15 -35.25
CA GLY A 315 2.80 -3.83 -35.39
C GLY A 315 3.01 -5.24 -35.95
N TYR A 316 2.38 -6.23 -35.32
CA TYR A 316 2.29 -7.61 -35.80
C TYR A 316 0.83 -7.98 -36.07
#